data_AF-A0A6J4Q0A3-F1
#
_entry.id   AF-A0A6J4Q0A3-F1
#
_cell.length_a   1.000
_cell.length_b   1.000
_cell.length_c   1.000
_cell.angle_alpha   90.00
_cell.angle_beta   90.00
_cell.angle_gamma   90.00
#
_symmetry.space_group_name_H-M   'P 1'
#
loop_
_entity.id
_entity.type
_entity.pdbx_description
1 polymer ?
#
loop_
_entity_poly.entity_id
_entity_poly.type
_entity_poly.pdbx_seq_one_letter_code
_entity_poly.pdbx_strand_id
1 'polypeptide(L)'
;MLKSKSKLQNPKSKVQELISNLGLGIWDVRLFLLATFCLFAVGCRYDMQDQPRYKAHKKSDFFADGKAMRELPEGTVPRGFLREDKAFFQGKTEGGQNAAATAPNPAATPATDSSGNTLVTDFTGLVSEFPLPVTEQLVNRGEQRYNVFCIVCHGPVGNGDGMIVRRGFSKPPTYNDDRLRNAPVGHFYNVITNGQGKMNSYASQIPPADRWAIVAYIRALQISQNPNGNMQMNSANSANANAPTPIMNNANPATTNNANVSGGAR
;
A
#
# COMPACT_ATOMS: atom_id res chain seq x y z
N MET A 1 77.51 -11.80 -42.16
CA MET A 1 77.10 -10.85 -43.21
C MET A 1 75.57 -10.90 -43.37
N LEU A 2 74.93 -9.74 -43.19
CA LEU A 2 73.59 -9.29 -43.60
C LEU A 2 72.35 -10.21 -43.46
N LYS A 3 71.55 -9.90 -42.44
CA LYS A 3 70.13 -10.26 -42.28
C LYS A 3 69.29 -9.67 -43.43
N SER A 4 68.62 -10.51 -44.21
CA SER A 4 67.47 -10.13 -45.04
C SER A 4 66.20 -10.20 -44.20
N LYS A 5 65.55 -9.05 -43.96
CA LYS A 5 64.24 -8.98 -43.30
C LYS A 5 63.17 -9.36 -44.33
N SER A 6 62.54 -10.53 -44.17
CA SER A 6 61.32 -10.86 -44.91
C SER A 6 60.18 -9.94 -44.43
N LYS A 7 59.60 -9.17 -45.35
CA LYS A 7 58.39 -8.39 -45.09
C LYS A 7 57.21 -9.36 -44.98
N LEU A 8 56.66 -9.54 -43.78
CA LEU A 8 55.30 -10.09 -43.63
C LEU A 8 54.31 -9.07 -44.23
N GLN A 9 53.70 -9.42 -45.36
CA GLN A 9 52.50 -8.74 -45.83
C GLN A 9 51.33 -9.27 -45.00
N ASN A 10 50.71 -8.38 -44.21
CA ASN A 10 49.53 -8.70 -43.42
C ASN A 10 48.34 -8.97 -44.37
N PRO A 11 47.67 -10.13 -44.30
CA PRO A 11 46.47 -10.36 -45.10
C PRO A 11 45.42 -9.36 -44.65
N LYS A 12 44.93 -8.54 -45.59
CA LYS A 12 43.81 -7.64 -45.34
C LYS A 12 42.66 -8.48 -44.78
N SER A 13 42.03 -8.01 -43.69
CA SER A 13 40.89 -8.74 -43.12
C SER A 13 39.79 -8.86 -44.18
N LYS A 14 38.98 -9.93 -44.16
CA LYS A 14 37.87 -10.11 -45.13
C LYS A 14 36.98 -8.87 -45.29
N VAL A 15 36.90 -8.05 -44.25
CA VAL A 15 36.22 -6.74 -44.24
C VAL A 15 36.88 -5.74 -45.19
N GLN A 16 38.21 -5.62 -45.19
CA GLN A 16 38.95 -4.72 -46.07
C GLN A 16 38.86 -5.12 -47.55
N GLU A 17 38.73 -6.41 -47.85
CA GLU A 17 38.62 -6.93 -49.23
C GLU A 17 37.22 -6.69 -49.81
N LEU A 18 36.18 -6.86 -48.99
CA LEU A 18 34.80 -6.50 -49.33
C LEU A 18 34.64 -5.00 -49.59
N ILE A 19 35.28 -4.14 -48.79
CA ILE A 19 35.23 -2.68 -48.95
C ILE A 19 35.87 -2.24 -50.28
N SER A 20 36.98 -2.86 -50.70
CA SER A 20 37.64 -2.51 -51.97
C SER A 20 36.88 -2.93 -53.24
N ASN A 21 36.18 -4.07 -53.22
CA ASN A 21 35.49 -4.60 -54.42
C ASN A 21 34.20 -3.84 -54.78
N LEU A 22 33.66 -3.07 -53.84
CA LEU A 22 32.47 -2.23 -54.04
C LEU A 22 32.81 -0.77 -54.40
N GLY A 23 34.10 -0.41 -54.48
CA GLY A 23 34.56 0.94 -54.83
C GLY A 23 34.26 2.02 -53.77
N LEU A 24 33.83 1.62 -52.57
CA LEU A 24 33.46 2.51 -51.48
C LEU A 24 34.67 2.77 -50.56
N GLY A 25 35.02 4.03 -50.36
CA GLY A 25 36.08 4.45 -49.44
C GLY A 25 35.68 4.28 -47.97
N ILE A 26 36.67 4.31 -47.07
CA ILE A 26 36.43 4.25 -45.61
C ILE A 26 35.53 5.42 -45.13
N TRP A 27 35.53 6.52 -45.87
CA TRP A 27 34.67 7.68 -45.65
C TRP A 27 33.22 7.40 -46.07
N ASP A 28 32.99 6.62 -47.12
CA ASP A 28 31.65 6.24 -47.59
C ASP A 28 30.98 5.26 -46.62
N VAL A 29 31.74 4.31 -46.05
CA VAL A 29 31.23 3.39 -45.02
C VAL A 29 30.86 4.15 -43.73
N ARG A 30 31.67 5.14 -43.33
CA ARG A 30 31.35 6.02 -42.18
C ARG A 30 30.13 6.89 -42.45
N LEU A 31 30.00 7.43 -43.66
CA LEU A 31 28.86 8.24 -44.06
C LEU A 31 27.58 7.38 -44.08
N PHE A 32 27.65 6.16 -44.59
CA PHE A 32 26.53 5.22 -44.57
C PHE A 32 26.12 4.84 -43.14
N LEU A 33 27.06 4.51 -42.26
CA LEU A 33 26.73 4.20 -40.86
C LEU A 33 26.14 5.40 -40.12
N LEU A 34 26.66 6.61 -40.35
CA LEU A 34 26.13 7.85 -39.78
C LEU A 34 24.72 8.17 -40.32
N ALA A 35 24.51 8.05 -41.63
CA ALA A 35 23.22 8.26 -42.26
C ALA A 35 22.18 7.25 -41.77
N THR A 36 22.57 5.99 -41.61
CA THR A 36 21.72 4.93 -41.06
C THR A 36 21.33 5.24 -39.60
N PHE A 37 22.29 5.68 -38.78
CA PHE A 37 22.02 6.12 -37.40
C PHE A 37 21.08 7.33 -37.34
N CYS A 38 21.27 8.34 -38.20
CA CYS A 38 20.37 9.49 -38.31
C CYS A 38 18.94 9.07 -38.72
N LEU A 39 18.80 8.12 -39.65
CA LEU A 39 17.50 7.57 -40.06
C LEU A 39 16.76 6.90 -38.89
N PHE A 40 17.46 6.13 -38.05
CA PHE A 40 16.85 5.53 -36.85
C PHE A 40 16.49 6.56 -35.77
N ALA A 41 17.25 7.65 -35.63
CA ALA A 41 16.96 8.70 -34.66
C ALA A 41 15.71 9.54 -35.01
N VAL A 42 15.39 9.70 -36.30
CA VAL A 42 14.23 10.50 -36.78
C VAL A 42 12.88 9.75 -36.59
N GLY A 43 12.90 8.44 -36.34
CA GLY A 43 11.70 7.63 -36.10
C GLY A 43 11.02 7.86 -34.74
N CYS A 44 11.73 8.45 -33.78
CA CYS A 44 11.18 8.74 -32.45
C CYS A 44 10.32 10.00 -32.47
N ARG A 45 9.03 9.87 -32.78
CA ARG A 45 8.06 10.98 -32.72
C ARG A 45 7.35 11.02 -31.37
N TYR A 46 7.33 12.20 -30.75
CA TYR A 46 6.68 12.44 -29.46
C TYR A 46 5.25 13.02 -29.63
N ASP A 47 4.41 12.36 -30.42
CA ASP A 47 3.13 12.90 -30.89
C ASP A 47 1.98 12.73 -29.86
N MET A 48 1.96 11.60 -29.14
CA MET A 48 0.87 11.27 -28.20
C MET A 48 1.34 10.61 -26.90
N GLN A 49 2.65 10.60 -26.63
CA GLN A 49 3.23 10.12 -25.38
C GLN A 49 2.85 11.05 -24.22
N ASP A 50 2.97 12.37 -24.45
CA ASP A 50 2.36 13.37 -23.58
C ASP A 50 1.09 13.93 -24.21
N GLN A 51 -0.03 13.66 -23.56
CA GLN A 51 -1.35 14.07 -24.04
C GLN A 51 -1.76 15.36 -23.32
N PRO A 52 -2.50 16.27 -23.98
CA PRO A 52 -3.00 17.53 -23.40
C PRO A 52 -4.21 17.27 -22.47
N ARG A 53 -4.04 16.35 -21.52
CA ARG A 53 -4.97 16.07 -20.43
C ARG A 53 -4.19 15.80 -19.15
N TYR A 54 -4.82 16.06 -18.01
CA TYR A 54 -4.27 15.67 -16.73
C TYR A 54 -4.53 14.19 -16.45
N LYS A 55 -3.46 13.45 -16.18
CA LYS A 55 -3.51 12.10 -15.62
C LYS A 55 -3.39 12.19 -14.10
N ALA A 56 -3.79 11.14 -13.38
CA ALA A 56 -3.60 11.06 -11.94
C ALA A 56 -2.11 11.27 -11.59
N HIS A 57 -1.85 12.11 -10.58
CA HIS A 57 -0.50 12.51 -10.14
C HIS A 57 0.37 13.23 -11.20
N LYS A 58 -0.20 13.69 -12.33
CA LYS A 58 0.52 14.55 -13.27
C LYS A 58 0.71 15.95 -12.65
N LYS A 59 1.84 16.58 -12.93
CA LYS A 59 2.07 17.99 -12.60
C LYS A 59 1.06 18.87 -13.35
N SER A 60 0.59 19.92 -12.69
CA SER A 60 -0.16 21.00 -13.30
C SER A 60 0.64 22.30 -13.24
N ASP A 61 0.65 23.06 -14.33
CA ASP A 61 1.22 24.41 -14.35
C ASP A 61 0.17 25.49 -14.09
N PHE A 62 -1.11 25.11 -13.90
CA PHE A 62 -2.21 26.03 -13.63
C PHE A 62 -2.37 26.35 -12.12
N PHE A 63 -2.19 25.35 -11.26
CA PHE A 63 -2.37 25.51 -9.80
C PHE A 63 -1.04 25.82 -9.09
N ALA A 64 -1.11 26.66 -8.05
CA ALA A 64 0.07 27.10 -7.30
C ALA A 64 0.84 25.97 -6.60
N ASP A 65 0.16 24.88 -6.24
CA ASP A 65 0.76 23.70 -5.61
C ASP A 65 1.35 22.70 -6.62
N GLY A 66 1.24 22.98 -7.93
CA GLY A 66 1.74 22.15 -9.00
C GLY A 66 0.98 20.83 -9.19
N LYS A 67 -0.13 20.60 -8.47
CA LYS A 67 -0.84 19.31 -8.49
C LYS A 67 -2.04 19.38 -9.43
N ALA A 68 -2.14 18.43 -10.35
CA ALA A 68 -3.39 18.25 -11.11
C ALA A 68 -4.51 17.61 -10.26
N MET A 69 -4.14 16.80 -9.26
CA MET A 69 -5.10 16.21 -8.31
C MET A 69 -5.53 17.27 -7.30
N ARG A 70 -6.81 17.65 -7.34
CA ARG A 70 -7.38 18.62 -6.41
C ARG A 70 -7.96 17.92 -5.19
N GLU A 71 -7.78 18.56 -4.04
CA GLU A 71 -8.42 18.13 -2.81
C GLU A 71 -9.93 18.39 -2.90
N LEU A 72 -10.72 17.48 -2.33
CA LEU A 72 -12.16 17.60 -2.28
C LEU A 72 -12.53 18.71 -1.27
N PRO A 73 -13.55 19.54 -1.55
CA PRO A 73 -14.07 20.47 -0.55
C PRO A 73 -14.52 19.74 0.71
N GLU A 74 -14.32 20.36 1.87
CA GLU A 74 -14.74 19.79 3.15
C GLU A 74 -16.25 19.52 3.19
N GLY A 75 -16.66 18.42 3.82
CA GLY A 75 -18.05 17.99 3.89
C GLY A 75 -18.59 17.31 2.62
N THR A 76 -17.81 17.19 1.55
CA THR A 76 -18.25 16.49 0.33
C THR A 76 -18.41 15.00 0.57
N VAL A 77 -19.62 14.47 0.34
CA VAL A 77 -19.91 13.02 0.38
C VAL A 77 -20.19 12.52 -1.04
N PRO A 78 -19.35 11.65 -1.62
CA PRO A 78 -19.60 11.09 -2.95
C PRO A 78 -20.75 10.09 -2.93
N ARG A 79 -21.43 9.95 -4.07
CA ARG A 79 -22.51 8.97 -4.23
C ARG A 79 -21.98 7.55 -3.98
N GLY A 80 -22.67 6.80 -3.11
CA GLY A 80 -22.27 5.44 -2.72
C GLY A 80 -21.22 5.37 -1.60
N PHE A 81 -20.77 6.52 -1.08
CA PHE A 81 -19.82 6.59 0.05
C PHE A 81 -20.48 7.11 1.33
N LEU A 82 -21.80 7.09 1.40
CA LEU A 82 -22.51 7.38 2.64
C LEU A 82 -22.20 6.27 3.66
N ARG A 83 -21.56 6.64 4.77
CA ARG A 83 -21.11 5.72 5.82
C ARG A 83 -22.17 5.61 6.91
N GLU A 84 -23.30 5.00 6.58
CA GLU A 84 -24.46 4.87 7.49
C GLU A 84 -24.15 4.01 8.72
N ASP A 85 -23.50 2.87 8.50
CA ASP A 85 -23.09 1.95 9.57
C ASP A 85 -21.87 2.51 10.34
N LYS A 86 -22.13 3.11 11.50
CA LYS A 86 -21.08 3.63 12.38
C LYS A 86 -20.19 2.52 12.96
N ALA A 87 -20.74 1.34 13.23
CA ALA A 87 -19.97 0.22 13.76
C ALA A 87 -18.93 -0.21 12.73
N PHE A 88 -19.34 -0.44 11.48
CA PHE A 88 -18.43 -0.86 10.43
C PHE A 88 -17.47 0.24 9.96
N PHE A 89 -17.94 1.47 9.74
CA PHE A 89 -17.09 2.51 9.14
C PHE A 89 -16.27 3.30 10.15
N GLN A 90 -16.66 3.33 11.43
CA GLN A 90 -16.03 4.16 12.47
C GLN A 90 -15.57 3.37 13.70
N GLY A 91 -16.01 2.12 13.88
CA GLY A 91 -15.70 1.33 15.08
C GLY A 91 -16.42 1.81 16.33
N LYS A 92 -17.54 2.53 16.16
CA LYS A 92 -18.31 3.16 17.24
C LYS A 92 -19.71 2.58 17.37
N THR A 93 -20.25 2.56 18.59
CA THR A 93 -21.66 2.23 18.84
C THR A 93 -22.58 3.35 18.35
N GLU A 94 -23.88 3.08 18.19
CA GLU A 94 -24.84 4.05 17.63
C GLU A 94 -24.90 5.38 18.40
N GLY A 95 -24.76 5.31 19.73
CA GLY A 95 -24.68 6.45 20.66
C GLY A 95 -23.27 6.98 20.90
N GLY A 96 -22.23 6.35 20.34
CA GLY A 96 -20.86 6.83 20.39
C GLY A 96 -20.74 8.12 19.59
N GLN A 97 -20.63 9.26 20.29
CA GLN A 97 -20.45 10.53 19.63
C GLN A 97 -19.12 10.53 18.86
N ASN A 98 -19.10 11.25 17.74
CA ASN A 98 -17.85 11.81 17.27
C ASN A 98 -17.37 12.73 18.37
N ALA A 99 -16.45 12.27 19.23
CA ALA A 99 -15.56 13.18 19.94
C ALA A 99 -15.20 14.23 18.90
N ALA A 100 -15.59 15.48 19.18
CA ALA A 100 -15.55 16.57 18.22
C ALA A 100 -14.19 16.59 17.52
N ALA A 101 -14.11 17.26 16.36
CA ALA A 101 -12.86 17.51 15.63
C ALA A 101 -11.79 18.31 16.44
N THR A 102 -11.86 18.28 17.76
CA THR A 102 -10.96 18.83 18.75
C THR A 102 -10.39 17.66 19.55
N ALA A 103 -9.18 17.23 19.16
CA ALA A 103 -8.38 16.09 19.64
C ALA A 103 -8.69 14.73 18.96
N PRO A 104 -7.87 14.30 17.98
CA PRO A 104 -7.97 12.96 17.42
C PRO A 104 -7.52 11.96 18.50
N ASN A 105 -8.46 11.14 18.98
CA ASN A 105 -8.22 10.07 19.94
C ASN A 105 -7.76 10.60 21.32
N PRO A 106 -8.68 10.95 22.24
CA PRO A 106 -8.28 11.36 23.59
C PRO A 106 -7.33 10.30 24.16
N ALA A 107 -6.22 10.75 24.72
CA ALA A 107 -5.28 9.86 25.36
C ALA A 107 -6.07 9.05 26.39
N ALA A 108 -6.17 7.76 26.12
CA ALA A 108 -6.58 6.72 27.04
C ALA A 108 -6.13 7.11 28.45
N THR A 109 -7.03 7.62 29.29
CA THR A 109 -6.65 8.06 30.62
C THR A 109 -6.38 6.79 31.43
N PRO A 110 -5.13 6.55 31.87
CA PRO A 110 -4.83 5.34 32.61
C PRO A 110 -5.51 5.47 33.99
N ALA A 111 -6.47 4.60 34.27
CA ALA A 111 -7.04 4.42 35.60
C ALA A 111 -6.48 3.12 36.19
N THR A 112 -5.99 3.15 37.43
CA THR A 112 -5.56 1.93 38.10
C THR A 112 -6.77 1.32 38.80
N ASP A 113 -7.08 0.05 38.55
CA ASP A 113 -8.12 -0.66 39.29
C ASP A 113 -7.68 -0.97 40.73
N SER A 114 -8.62 -1.41 41.56
CA SER A 114 -8.36 -1.78 42.97
C SER A 114 -7.41 -2.99 43.12
N SER A 115 -7.05 -3.65 42.03
CA SER A 115 -6.11 -4.77 41.95
C SER A 115 -4.73 -4.36 41.44
N GLY A 116 -4.51 -3.07 41.16
CA GLY A 116 -3.22 -2.53 40.70
C GLY A 116 -3.02 -2.57 39.18
N ASN A 117 -4.02 -2.94 38.38
CA ASN A 117 -3.91 -2.99 36.93
C ASN A 117 -4.23 -1.62 36.31
N THR A 118 -3.43 -1.21 35.32
CA THR A 118 -3.73 -0.03 34.50
C THR A 118 -4.86 -0.35 33.51
N LEU A 119 -6.09 -0.01 33.88
CA LEU A 119 -7.25 -0.02 33.01
C LEU A 119 -7.35 1.32 32.27
N VAL A 120 -7.41 1.26 30.95
CA VAL A 120 -7.94 2.39 30.19
C VAL A 120 -9.45 2.21 30.17
N THR A 121 -10.16 2.95 31.00
CA THR A 121 -11.61 2.79 31.15
C THR A 121 -12.42 3.64 30.20
N ASP A 122 -11.81 4.63 29.53
CA ASP A 122 -12.53 5.52 28.61
C ASP A 122 -12.45 5.03 27.16
N PHE A 123 -13.02 3.86 26.91
CA PHE A 123 -13.36 3.40 25.56
C PHE A 123 -14.82 3.70 25.20
N THR A 124 -15.37 4.77 25.79
CA THR A 124 -16.79 5.10 25.66
C THR A 124 -17.19 5.22 24.19
N GLY A 125 -18.28 4.54 23.84
CA GLY A 125 -18.82 4.57 22.48
C GLY A 125 -18.07 3.76 21.42
N LEU A 126 -17.12 2.89 21.78
CA LEU A 126 -16.47 1.96 20.84
C LEU A 126 -17.12 0.57 20.86
N VAL A 127 -17.16 -0.09 19.70
CA VAL A 127 -17.72 -1.45 19.60
C VAL A 127 -16.78 -2.50 20.21
N SER A 128 -17.31 -3.35 21.08
CA SER A 128 -16.58 -4.47 21.70
C SER A 128 -16.51 -5.71 20.80
N GLU A 129 -17.46 -5.85 19.88
CA GLU A 129 -17.59 -7.00 18.98
C GLU A 129 -17.34 -6.61 17.52
N PHE A 130 -16.95 -7.59 16.71
CA PHE A 130 -16.76 -7.37 15.28
C PHE A 130 -18.12 -7.16 14.59
N PRO A 131 -18.28 -6.10 13.76
CA PRO A 131 -19.51 -5.86 12.99
C PRO A 131 -19.67 -6.79 11.77
N LEU A 132 -18.76 -7.75 11.60
CA LEU A 132 -18.67 -8.69 10.49
C LEU A 132 -18.24 -10.07 11.01
N PRO A 133 -18.61 -11.17 10.33
CA PRO A 133 -18.22 -12.51 10.76
C PRO A 133 -16.71 -12.69 10.71
N VAL A 134 -16.13 -13.23 11.79
CA VAL A 134 -14.70 -13.54 11.87
C VAL A 134 -14.46 -14.92 11.26
N THR A 135 -14.11 -14.95 9.98
CA THR A 135 -13.79 -16.17 9.23
C THR A 135 -12.28 -16.36 9.10
N GLU A 136 -11.83 -17.57 8.79
CA GLU A 136 -10.42 -17.83 8.47
C GLU A 136 -9.92 -16.94 7.33
N GLN A 137 -10.74 -16.77 6.29
CA GLN A 137 -10.43 -15.89 5.16
C GLN A 137 -10.19 -14.44 5.61
N LEU A 138 -10.97 -13.94 6.56
CA LEU A 138 -10.80 -12.59 7.12
C LEU A 138 -9.46 -12.48 7.88
N VAL A 139 -9.11 -13.49 8.69
CA VAL A 139 -7.86 -13.51 9.45
C VAL A 139 -6.65 -13.58 8.50
N ASN A 140 -6.70 -14.45 7.48
CA ASN A 140 -5.64 -14.57 6.47
C ASN A 140 -5.47 -13.28 5.66
N ARG A 141 -6.58 -12.61 5.34
CA ARG A 141 -6.54 -11.26 4.73
C ARG A 141 -5.91 -10.24 5.68
N GLY A 142 -6.24 -10.32 6.96
CA GLY A 142 -5.69 -9.50 8.03
C GLY A 142 -4.17 -9.66 8.14
N GLU A 143 -3.67 -10.88 8.13
CA GLU A 143 -2.24 -11.20 8.12
C GLU A 143 -1.54 -10.54 6.93
N GLN A 144 -2.07 -10.74 5.71
CA GLN A 144 -1.52 -10.16 4.51
C GLN A 144 -1.39 -8.63 4.63
N ARG A 145 -2.42 -7.97 5.16
CA ARG A 145 -2.44 -6.51 5.31
C ARG A 145 -1.55 -6.03 6.46
N TYR A 146 -1.49 -6.77 7.55
CA TYR A 146 -0.59 -6.50 8.67
C TYR A 146 0.88 -6.55 8.23
N ASN A 147 1.24 -7.56 7.44
CA ASN A 147 2.60 -7.75 6.91
C ASN A 147 3.00 -6.66 5.90
N VAL A 148 2.04 -5.92 5.33
CA VAL A 148 2.32 -4.78 4.44
C VAL A 148 2.46 -3.47 5.24
N PHE A 149 1.54 -3.20 6.16
CA PHE A 149 1.41 -1.87 6.77
C PHE A 149 1.92 -1.77 8.21
N CYS A 150 1.80 -2.84 9.00
CA CYS A 150 1.91 -2.78 10.46
C CYS A 150 3.21 -3.40 10.98
N ILE A 151 3.68 -4.48 10.37
CA ILE A 151 4.85 -5.26 10.82
C ILE A 151 6.13 -4.43 10.95
N VAL A 152 6.27 -3.40 10.10
CA VAL A 152 7.45 -2.52 10.02
C VAL A 152 7.74 -1.79 11.35
N CYS A 153 6.70 -1.50 12.12
CA CYS A 153 6.78 -0.85 13.43
C CYS A 153 6.39 -1.80 14.57
N HIS A 154 5.33 -2.60 14.40
CA HIS A 154 4.78 -3.44 15.47
C HIS A 154 5.46 -4.80 15.61
N GLY A 155 6.27 -5.22 14.63
CA GLY A 155 6.97 -6.51 14.64
C GLY A 155 6.06 -7.69 14.26
N PRO A 156 6.63 -8.87 13.99
CA PRO A 156 5.89 -10.03 13.50
C PRO A 156 4.89 -10.59 14.51
N VAL A 157 5.18 -10.46 15.80
CA VAL A 157 4.33 -10.96 16.91
C VAL A 157 3.69 -9.83 17.71
N GLY A 158 3.75 -8.60 17.21
CA GLY A 158 3.09 -7.45 17.87
C GLY A 158 3.81 -6.88 19.10
N ASN A 159 5.11 -7.17 19.28
CA ASN A 159 5.89 -6.73 20.44
C ASN A 159 6.41 -5.28 20.35
N GLY A 160 6.06 -4.55 19.28
CA GLY A 160 6.53 -3.18 19.06
C GLY A 160 8.02 -3.11 18.69
N ASP A 161 8.61 -4.20 18.19
CA ASP A 161 10.04 -4.33 17.92
C ASP A 161 10.36 -4.40 16.41
N GLY A 162 9.49 -3.82 15.58
CA GLY A 162 9.64 -3.78 14.14
C GLY A 162 10.95 -3.11 13.69
N MET A 163 11.34 -3.34 12.43
CA MET A 163 12.65 -2.89 11.91
C MET A 163 12.88 -1.38 12.09
N ILE A 164 11.84 -0.57 11.97
CA ILE A 164 11.96 0.89 12.11
C ILE A 164 12.23 1.31 13.57
N VAL A 165 11.70 0.57 14.55
CA VAL A 165 11.96 0.80 15.98
C VAL A 165 13.42 0.50 16.32
N ARG A 166 13.96 -0.60 15.78
CA ARG A 166 15.38 -0.97 15.97
C ARG A 166 16.35 0.05 15.36
N ARG A 167 15.86 0.98 14.53
CA ARG A 167 16.63 2.08 13.94
C ARG A 167 16.41 3.43 14.63
N GLY A 168 15.78 3.45 15.81
CA GLY A 168 15.62 4.65 16.64
C GLY A 168 14.25 5.30 16.61
N PHE A 169 13.27 4.71 15.92
CA PHE A 169 11.88 5.16 16.04
C PHE A 169 11.30 4.80 17.41
N SER A 170 10.36 5.60 17.92
CA SER A 170 9.74 5.34 19.22
C SER A 170 8.98 4.01 19.21
N LYS A 171 9.27 3.15 20.18
CA LYS A 171 8.66 1.83 20.33
C LYS A 171 7.13 1.95 20.53
N PRO A 172 6.31 1.37 19.63
CA PRO A 172 4.88 1.23 19.88
C PRO A 172 4.61 0.32 21.10
N PRO A 173 3.46 0.46 21.76
CA PRO A 173 3.02 -0.51 22.77
C PRO A 173 2.97 -1.93 22.19
N THR A 174 3.27 -2.92 23.02
CA THR A 174 3.05 -4.33 22.66
C THR A 174 1.56 -4.63 22.69
N TYR A 175 1.04 -5.36 21.70
CA TYR A 175 -0.36 -5.81 21.72
C TYR A 175 -0.66 -6.78 22.86
N ASN A 176 0.39 -7.32 23.49
CA ASN A 176 0.27 -8.33 24.53
C ASN A 176 0.18 -7.74 25.94
N ASP A 177 0.11 -6.41 26.09
CA ASP A 177 -0.20 -5.79 27.39
C ASP A 177 -1.67 -6.00 27.76
N ASP A 178 -1.97 -6.14 29.05
CA ASP A 178 -3.34 -6.45 29.48
C ASP A 178 -4.32 -5.32 29.13
N ARG A 179 -3.82 -4.08 29.09
CA ARG A 179 -4.55 -2.90 28.65
C ARG A 179 -5.10 -3.04 27.22
N LEU A 180 -4.31 -3.50 26.26
CA LEU A 180 -4.73 -3.71 24.86
C LEU A 180 -5.43 -5.04 24.64
N ARG A 181 -5.16 -6.05 25.47
CA ARG A 181 -5.98 -7.27 25.47
C ARG A 181 -7.42 -6.96 25.85
N ASN A 182 -7.61 -6.12 26.88
CA ASN A 182 -8.91 -5.70 27.40
C ASN A 182 -9.56 -4.54 26.62
N ALA A 183 -8.84 -3.88 25.72
CA ALA A 183 -9.40 -2.83 24.86
C ALA A 183 -10.48 -3.43 23.92
N PRO A 184 -11.54 -2.70 23.55
CA PRO A 184 -12.54 -3.18 22.58
C PRO A 184 -11.97 -3.23 21.16
N VAL A 185 -12.53 -4.07 20.28
CA VAL A 185 -12.05 -4.19 18.88
C VAL A 185 -12.16 -2.87 18.10
N GLY A 186 -13.16 -2.04 18.42
CA GLY A 186 -13.33 -0.70 17.88
C GLY A 186 -12.16 0.25 18.19
N HIS A 187 -11.43 0.03 19.29
CA HIS A 187 -10.23 0.82 19.61
C HIS A 187 -9.15 0.67 18.53
N PHE A 188 -8.84 -0.56 18.14
CA PHE A 188 -7.84 -0.83 17.11
C PHE A 188 -8.27 -0.27 15.76
N TYR A 189 -9.55 -0.43 15.39
CA TYR A 189 -10.09 0.16 14.16
C TYR A 189 -9.95 1.69 14.16
N ASN A 190 -10.28 2.33 15.29
CA ASN A 190 -10.17 3.78 15.47
C ASN A 190 -8.71 4.26 15.36
N VAL A 191 -7.76 3.56 16.00
CA VAL A 191 -6.33 3.88 15.92
C VAL A 191 -5.79 3.74 14.49
N ILE A 192 -6.18 2.68 13.76
CA ILE A 192 -5.77 2.53 12.36
C ILE A 192 -6.36 3.67 11.50
N THR A 193 -7.62 4.05 11.77
CA THR A 193 -8.34 5.06 10.97
C THR A 193 -7.86 6.47 11.26
N ASN A 194 -7.64 6.84 12.52
CA ASN A 194 -7.39 8.23 12.92
C ASN A 194 -5.95 8.48 13.40
N GLY A 195 -5.16 7.42 13.61
CA GLY A 195 -3.86 7.50 14.24
C GLY A 195 -3.95 7.58 15.78
N GLN A 196 -2.79 7.48 16.43
CA GLN A 196 -2.64 7.71 17.86
C GLN A 196 -1.19 8.02 18.23
N GLY A 197 -0.98 9.12 18.96
CA GLY A 197 0.37 9.54 19.36
C GLY A 197 1.28 9.75 18.15
N LYS A 198 2.32 8.92 18.01
CA LYS A 198 3.25 8.95 16.87
C LYS A 198 2.82 8.08 15.69
N MET A 199 1.73 7.33 15.82
CA MET A 199 1.16 6.54 14.72
C MET A 199 0.25 7.42 13.88
N ASN A 200 0.59 7.54 12.58
CA ASN A 200 -0.23 8.27 11.61
C ASN A 200 -1.56 7.55 11.32
N SER A 201 -2.51 8.27 10.74
CA SER A 201 -3.69 7.66 10.13
C SER A 201 -3.30 6.81 8.92
N TYR A 202 -3.94 5.65 8.78
CA TYR A 202 -3.86 4.78 7.60
C TYR A 202 -5.15 4.79 6.78
N ALA A 203 -6.05 5.75 7.03
CA ALA A 203 -7.39 5.71 6.45
C ALA A 203 -7.43 5.85 4.92
N SER A 204 -6.42 6.50 4.34
CA SER A 204 -6.30 6.71 2.89
C SER A 204 -5.68 5.53 2.15
N GLN A 205 -4.90 4.68 2.83
CA GLN A 205 -4.24 3.52 2.23
C GLN A 205 -4.97 2.21 2.49
N ILE A 206 -5.68 2.08 3.61
CA ILE A 206 -6.31 0.83 4.04
C ILE A 206 -7.84 0.98 4.05
N PRO A 207 -8.59 0.25 3.19
CA PRO A 207 -10.05 0.27 3.17
C PRO A 207 -10.68 -0.20 4.50
N PRO A 208 -11.92 0.21 4.84
CA PRO A 208 -12.61 -0.19 6.08
C PRO A 208 -12.62 -1.69 6.34
N ALA A 209 -12.93 -2.52 5.34
CA ALA A 209 -12.94 -3.97 5.48
C ALA A 209 -11.55 -4.54 5.83
N ASP A 210 -10.50 -4.05 5.17
CA ASP A 210 -9.12 -4.46 5.44
C ASP A 210 -8.65 -3.99 6.83
N ARG A 211 -9.15 -2.85 7.33
CA ARG A 211 -8.88 -2.42 8.71
C ARG A 211 -9.44 -3.42 9.71
N TRP A 212 -10.69 -3.87 9.53
CA TRP A 212 -11.26 -4.93 10.38
C TRP A 212 -10.53 -6.27 10.26
N ALA A 213 -10.08 -6.63 9.06
CA ALA A 213 -9.26 -7.82 8.86
C ALA A 213 -7.96 -7.74 9.68
N ILE A 214 -7.26 -6.59 9.66
CA ILE A 214 -6.09 -6.35 10.50
C ILE A 214 -6.43 -6.49 11.98
N VAL A 215 -7.56 -5.93 12.44
CA VAL A 215 -7.99 -6.06 13.85
C VAL A 215 -8.21 -7.53 14.22
N ALA A 216 -8.82 -8.34 13.34
CA ALA A 216 -8.99 -9.78 13.56
C ALA A 216 -7.62 -10.48 13.68
N TYR A 217 -6.66 -10.13 12.82
CA TYR A 217 -5.30 -10.68 12.92
C TYR A 217 -4.56 -10.23 14.19
N ILE A 218 -4.74 -8.98 14.65
CA ILE A 218 -4.18 -8.52 15.94
C ILE A 218 -4.73 -9.37 17.09
N ARG A 219 -6.02 -9.73 17.08
CA ARG A 219 -6.59 -10.66 18.07
C ARG A 219 -6.00 -12.06 17.96
N ALA A 220 -5.78 -12.55 16.74
CA ALA A 220 -5.10 -13.83 16.53
C ALA A 220 -3.68 -13.82 17.12
N LEU A 221 -2.94 -12.72 16.93
CA LEU A 221 -1.61 -12.54 17.54
C LEU A 221 -1.70 -12.57 19.07
N GLN A 222 -2.63 -11.83 19.67
CA GLN A 222 -2.82 -11.83 21.13
C GLN A 222 -3.14 -13.23 21.69
N ILE A 223 -3.98 -14.00 20.99
CA ILE A 223 -4.30 -15.40 21.35
C ILE A 223 -3.04 -16.28 21.23
N SER A 224 -2.28 -16.15 20.14
CA SER A 224 -1.05 -16.94 19.94
C SER A 224 -0.01 -16.74 21.04
N GLN A 225 0.10 -15.51 21.57
CA GLN A 225 1.04 -15.17 22.64
C GLN A 225 0.49 -15.47 24.03
N ASN A 226 -0.81 -15.79 24.16
CA ASN A 226 -1.44 -16.17 25.42
C ASN A 226 -2.47 -17.30 25.20
N PRO A 227 -2.03 -18.52 24.89
CA PRO A 227 -2.93 -19.63 24.53
C PRO A 227 -3.86 -20.07 25.68
N ASN A 228 -3.50 -19.75 26.93
CA ASN A 228 -4.30 -20.06 28.11
C ASN A 228 -5.25 -18.91 28.50
N GLY A 229 -5.22 -17.78 27.79
CA GLY A 229 -6.10 -16.65 28.02
C GLY A 229 -7.50 -16.91 27.44
N ASN A 230 -8.55 -16.56 28.19
CA ASN A 230 -9.93 -16.59 27.68
C ASN A 230 -10.20 -15.35 26.82
N MET A 231 -9.54 -15.25 25.66
CA MET A 231 -9.81 -14.19 24.68
C MET A 231 -10.66 -14.75 23.54
N GLN A 232 -11.89 -14.26 23.41
CA GLN A 232 -12.81 -14.68 22.36
C GLN A 232 -12.89 -13.64 21.23
N MET A 233 -12.88 -14.08 19.97
CA MET A 233 -13.18 -13.22 18.82
C MET A 233 -14.69 -13.19 18.58
N ASN A 234 -15.40 -12.42 19.39
CA ASN A 234 -16.86 -12.32 19.30
C ASN A 234 -17.26 -11.44 18.12
N SER A 235 -18.12 -11.98 17.26
CA SER A 235 -18.76 -11.26 16.15
C SER A 235 -20.24 -11.10 16.45
N ALA A 236 -20.78 -9.91 16.21
CA ALA A 236 -22.19 -9.59 16.41
C ALA A 236 -23.13 -10.42 15.50
N ASN A 237 -22.58 -11.16 14.52
CA ASN A 237 -23.34 -11.94 13.53
C ASN A 237 -22.79 -13.36 13.32
N SER A 238 -22.37 -14.06 14.38
CA SER A 238 -21.90 -15.47 14.30
C SER A 238 -22.98 -16.48 13.86
N ALA A 239 -24.21 -16.06 13.53
CA ALA A 239 -25.35 -16.94 13.21
C ALA A 239 -25.73 -17.01 11.72
N ASN A 240 -25.01 -16.36 10.78
CA ASN A 240 -25.36 -16.46 9.35
C ASN A 240 -24.14 -16.72 8.46
N ALA A 241 -23.83 -18.01 8.25
CA ALA A 241 -22.87 -18.47 7.25
C ALA A 241 -23.29 -18.21 5.79
N ASN A 242 -24.45 -17.56 5.55
CA ASN A 242 -24.99 -17.20 4.24
C ASN A 242 -25.23 -15.68 4.06
N ALA A 243 -24.64 -14.81 4.89
CA ALA A 243 -24.64 -13.38 4.59
C ALA A 243 -23.85 -13.12 3.29
N PRO A 244 -24.31 -12.25 2.38
CA PRO A 244 -23.56 -11.93 1.17
C PRO A 244 -22.18 -11.45 1.61
N THR A 245 -21.13 -12.09 1.08
CA THR A 245 -19.76 -11.61 1.22
C THR A 245 -19.79 -10.10 0.97
N PRO A 246 -19.40 -9.25 1.96
CA PRO A 246 -19.19 -7.85 1.66
C PRO A 246 -18.18 -7.86 0.53
N ILE A 247 -18.59 -7.34 -0.63
CA ILE A 247 -17.82 -7.42 -1.89
C ILE A 247 -16.38 -7.05 -1.55
N MET A 248 -15.54 -8.08 -1.38
CA MET A 248 -14.10 -7.91 -1.32
C MET A 248 -13.73 -7.65 -2.77
N ASN A 249 -13.92 -6.40 -3.19
CA ASN A 249 -13.42 -5.94 -4.47
C ASN A 249 -11.90 -6.11 -4.38
N ASN A 250 -11.45 -7.25 -4.88
CA ASN A 250 -10.08 -7.55 -5.22
C ASN A 250 -9.74 -6.72 -6.46
N ALA A 251 -9.80 -5.39 -6.33
CA ALA A 251 -9.15 -4.50 -7.27
C ALA A 251 -7.66 -4.52 -6.94
N ASN A 252 -7.01 -5.62 -7.34
CA ASN A 252 -5.58 -5.65 -7.55
C ASN A 252 -5.32 -4.78 -8.79
N PRO A 253 -4.54 -3.69 -8.74
CA PRO A 253 -4.25 -2.88 -9.93
C PRO A 253 -3.23 -3.54 -10.88
N ALA A 254 -2.92 -4.82 -10.70
CA ALA A 254 -1.96 -5.54 -11.54
C ALA A 254 -2.49 -6.95 -11.86
N THR A 255 -3.40 -7.06 -12.83
CA THR A 255 -3.64 -8.23 -13.70
C THR A 255 -4.90 -8.01 -14.53
N THR A 256 -4.83 -7.15 -15.54
CA THR A 256 -5.68 -7.33 -16.73
C THR A 256 -4.77 -7.71 -17.88
N ASN A 257 -4.81 -9.01 -18.17
CA ASN A 257 -4.15 -9.60 -19.30
C ASN A 257 -4.65 -8.97 -20.60
N ASN A 258 -3.68 -8.75 -21.48
CA ASN A 258 -3.78 -8.64 -22.92
C ASN A 258 -4.97 -9.43 -23.50
N ALA A 259 -6.01 -8.72 -23.92
CA ALA A 259 -7.02 -9.20 -24.86
C ALA A 259 -6.97 -8.27 -26.07
N ASN A 260 -6.15 -8.68 -27.04
CA ASN A 260 -6.34 -8.55 -28.48
C ASN A 260 -7.53 -7.66 -28.92
N VAL A 261 -7.23 -6.42 -29.34
CA VAL A 261 -8.15 -5.64 -30.18
C VAL A 261 -7.55 -5.59 -31.59
N SER A 262 -7.78 -6.65 -32.33
CA SER A 262 -7.71 -6.66 -33.78
C SER A 262 -8.99 -6.04 -34.36
N GLY A 263 -8.85 -4.95 -35.11
CA GLY A 263 -9.75 -4.59 -36.21
C GLY A 263 -10.94 -3.70 -35.88
N GLY A 264 -10.99 -2.53 -36.52
CA GLY A 264 -12.18 -1.68 -36.53
C GLY A 264 -11.91 -0.30 -37.09
N ALA A 265 -11.47 -0.22 -38.35
CA ALA A 265 -11.50 1.02 -39.11
C ALA A 265 -12.95 1.46 -39.32
N ARG A 266 -13.27 2.70 -38.94
CA ARG A 266 -14.16 3.67 -39.61
C ARG A 266 -13.98 5.04 -38.98
#